data_AF-A0A7D5IY23-F1
#
_entry.id   AF-A0A7D5IY23-F1
#
_cell.length_a   1.000
_cell.length_b   1.000
_cell.length_c   1.000
_cell.angle_alpha   90.00
_cell.angle_beta   90.00
_cell.angle_gamma   90.00
#
_symmetry.space_group_name_H-M   'P 1'
#
loop_
_entity.id
_entity.type
_entity.pdbx_description
1 polymer ?
#
loop_
_entity_poly.entity_id
_entity_poly.type
_entity_poly.pdbx_seq_one_letter_code
_entity_poly.pdbx_strand_id
1 'polypeptide(L)'
;MISAADLAHLDEVPHEAKPLALWLWLNLDPLGRGPMDTGRIAREMYPADAYPGLDWYAAQDTVLEHLVELMDAGFLTTYVAGGAEWLLLLHPLRVDMRGVRISTPEPPARDRPWTSVAVGRGSAGGRERARERARAQVRAEDAARADAWDAVTQDREEEPVLPERPLILDAPPMFCDDHMPHGAGKTKCGPCRDARLKRDEWLTRRVYEEKLTVHFERAGTPDEEPW
;
A
#
# COMPACT_ATOMS: atom_id res chain seq x y z
N MET A 1 10.09 -23.44 -27.07
CA MET A 1 9.23 -24.26 -26.17
C MET A 1 9.85 -24.14 -24.79
N ILE A 2 9.06 -23.76 -23.77
CA ILE A 2 9.54 -23.65 -22.39
C ILE A 2 9.82 -25.07 -21.88
N SER A 3 11.05 -25.33 -21.44
CA SER A 3 11.47 -26.62 -20.92
C SER A 3 11.20 -26.75 -19.43
N ALA A 4 11.24 -27.98 -18.90
CA ALA A 4 11.14 -28.22 -17.46
C ALA A 4 12.28 -27.55 -16.67
N ALA A 5 13.47 -27.43 -17.28
CA ALA A 5 14.59 -26.72 -16.67
C ALA A 5 14.33 -25.21 -16.58
N ASP A 6 13.66 -24.63 -17.58
CA ASP A 6 13.25 -23.22 -17.53
C ASP A 6 12.27 -23.02 -16.37
N LEU A 7 11.25 -23.88 -16.26
CA LEU A 7 10.25 -23.79 -15.19
C LEU A 7 10.83 -23.93 -13.77
N ALA A 8 11.93 -24.66 -13.58
CA ALA A 8 12.59 -24.77 -12.29
C ALA A 8 13.08 -23.41 -11.74
N HIS A 9 13.35 -22.44 -12.62
CA HIS A 9 13.69 -21.07 -12.20
C HIS A 9 12.51 -20.31 -11.59
N LEU A 10 11.28 -20.82 -11.72
CA LEU A 10 10.09 -20.25 -11.07
C LEU A 10 9.80 -20.87 -9.70
N ASP A 11 10.56 -21.87 -9.26
CA ASP A 11 10.31 -22.53 -7.97
C ASP A 11 10.59 -21.58 -6.78
N GLU A 12 11.60 -20.72 -6.91
CA GLU A 12 11.99 -19.73 -5.89
C GLU A 12 11.19 -18.42 -5.97
N VAL A 13 10.42 -18.22 -7.05
CA VAL A 13 9.60 -17.02 -7.26
C VAL A 13 8.28 -17.12 -6.46
N PRO A 14 7.84 -16.05 -5.77
CA PRO A 14 6.52 -16.01 -5.12
C PRO A 14 5.37 -16.31 -6.10
N HIS A 15 4.33 -16.99 -5.62
CA HIS A 15 3.24 -17.45 -6.49
C HIS A 15 2.53 -16.30 -7.22
N GLU A 16 2.44 -15.15 -6.55
CA GLU A 16 1.83 -13.90 -6.99
C GLU A 16 2.60 -13.27 -8.16
N ALA A 17 3.94 -13.34 -8.15
CA ALA A 17 4.81 -12.81 -9.19
C ALA A 17 5.07 -13.77 -10.38
N LYS A 18 4.75 -15.06 -10.28
CA LYS A 18 4.95 -16.04 -11.38
C LYS A 18 4.26 -15.65 -12.69
N PRO A 19 3.04 -15.10 -12.70
CA PRO A 19 2.41 -14.61 -13.93
C PRO A 19 3.24 -13.53 -14.63
N LEU A 20 3.82 -12.59 -13.88
CA LEU A 20 4.71 -11.56 -14.42
C LEU A 20 6.01 -12.17 -14.96
N ALA A 21 6.62 -13.11 -14.24
CA ALA A 21 7.82 -13.82 -14.70
C ALA A 21 7.60 -14.51 -16.05
N LEU A 22 6.49 -15.25 -16.18
CA LEU A 22 6.09 -15.91 -17.43
C LEU A 22 5.81 -14.89 -18.54
N TRP A 23 5.14 -13.79 -18.20
CA TRP A 23 4.89 -12.72 -19.16
C TRP A 23 6.18 -12.10 -19.68
N LEU A 24 7.16 -11.83 -18.81
CA LEU A 24 8.46 -11.27 -19.19
C LEU A 24 9.24 -12.20 -20.12
N TRP A 25 9.23 -13.51 -19.88
CA TRP A 25 9.84 -14.49 -20.79
C TRP A 25 9.29 -14.46 -22.21
N LEU A 26 8.01 -14.13 -22.36
CA LEU A 26 7.32 -14.15 -23.64
C LEU A 26 7.37 -12.80 -24.36
N ASN A 27 7.55 -11.70 -23.63
CA ASN A 27 7.39 -10.34 -24.17
C ASN A 27 8.67 -9.49 -24.13
N LEU A 28 9.71 -9.92 -23.41
CA LEU A 28 11.03 -9.31 -23.55
C LEU A 28 11.75 -9.84 -24.79
N ASP A 29 12.86 -9.18 -25.13
CA ASP A 29 13.65 -9.65 -26.25
C ASP A 29 14.26 -11.06 -25.98
N PRO A 30 14.80 -11.72 -27.01
CA PRO A 30 15.46 -13.02 -26.88
C PRO A 30 16.62 -13.10 -25.87
N LEU A 31 17.20 -11.98 -25.45
CA LEU A 31 18.24 -11.91 -24.43
C LEU A 31 17.66 -11.60 -23.04
N GLY A 32 16.34 -11.52 -22.90
CA GLY A 32 15.64 -11.17 -21.68
C GLY A 32 15.76 -9.69 -21.31
N ARG A 33 15.88 -8.79 -22.29
CA ARG A 33 16.03 -7.35 -22.06
C ARG A 33 14.78 -6.60 -22.49
N GLY A 34 14.48 -5.52 -21.78
CA GLY A 34 13.45 -4.56 -22.19
C GLY A 34 13.32 -3.40 -21.21
N PRO A 35 12.51 -2.39 -21.55
CA PRO A 35 12.37 -1.19 -20.71
C PRO A 35 11.70 -1.53 -19.38
N MET A 36 12.15 -0.90 -18.29
CA MET A 36 11.44 -0.91 -17.02
C MET A 36 10.29 0.10 -17.07
N ASP A 37 9.24 -0.28 -17.80
CA ASP A 37 8.02 0.52 -17.98
C ASP A 37 6.83 -0.22 -17.36
N THR A 38 6.58 0.06 -16.08
CA THR A 38 5.49 -0.56 -15.31
C THR A 38 4.13 -0.25 -15.92
N GLY A 39 3.95 0.94 -16.50
CA GLY A 39 2.72 1.32 -17.19
C GLY A 39 2.47 0.44 -18.40
N ARG A 40 3.44 0.31 -19.30
CA ARG A 40 3.30 -0.56 -20.48
C ARG A 40 3.01 -2.00 -20.08
N ILE A 41 3.78 -2.55 -19.14
CA ILE A 41 3.60 -3.92 -18.66
C ILE A 41 2.19 -4.10 -18.04
N ALA A 42 1.76 -3.18 -17.19
CA ALA A 42 0.43 -3.21 -16.57
C ALA A 42 -0.69 -3.19 -17.62
N ARG A 43 -0.56 -2.37 -18.67
CA ARG A 43 -1.54 -2.32 -19.75
C ARG A 43 -1.67 -3.63 -20.52
N GLU A 44 -0.55 -4.30 -20.75
CA GLU A 44 -0.49 -5.54 -21.52
C GLU A 44 -0.90 -6.76 -20.67
N MET A 45 -0.61 -6.76 -19.37
CA MET A 45 -0.97 -7.83 -18.44
C MET A 45 -2.40 -7.72 -17.90
N TYR A 46 -2.85 -6.49 -17.64
CA TYR A 46 -4.15 -6.18 -17.05
C TYR A 46 -4.94 -5.24 -17.95
N PRO A 47 -5.36 -5.69 -19.15
CA PRO A 47 -6.09 -4.84 -20.06
C PRO A 47 -7.50 -4.55 -19.49
N ALA A 48 -7.95 -3.31 -19.65
CA ALA A 48 -9.12 -2.78 -18.96
C ALA A 48 -10.44 -3.52 -19.30
N ASP A 49 -10.53 -4.13 -20.48
CA ASP A 49 -11.65 -4.96 -20.92
C ASP A 49 -11.69 -6.31 -20.20
N ALA A 50 -10.55 -6.88 -19.84
CA ALA A 50 -10.45 -8.11 -19.06
C ALA A 50 -10.55 -7.88 -17.54
N TYR A 51 -10.18 -6.68 -17.07
CA TYR A 51 -10.18 -6.31 -15.64
C TYR A 51 -10.94 -4.99 -15.38
N PRO A 52 -12.26 -4.93 -15.59
CA PRO A 52 -13.05 -3.69 -15.56
C PRO A 52 -13.19 -3.02 -14.19
N GLY A 53 -12.56 -3.56 -13.14
CA GLY A 53 -12.55 -3.00 -11.78
C GLY A 53 -11.15 -2.74 -11.22
N LEU A 54 -10.09 -2.99 -11.99
CA LEU A 54 -8.73 -2.71 -11.55
C LEU A 54 -8.36 -1.28 -11.99
N ASP A 55 -8.11 -0.41 -11.01
CA ASP A 55 -7.62 0.94 -11.29
C ASP A 55 -6.24 0.88 -11.97
N TRP A 56 -5.99 1.83 -12.87
CA TRP A 56 -4.75 1.89 -13.62
C TRP A 56 -3.51 2.04 -12.74
N TYR A 57 -3.58 2.87 -11.70
CA TYR A 57 -2.44 3.05 -10.79
C TYR A 57 -2.24 1.80 -9.93
N ALA A 58 -3.32 1.18 -9.45
CA ALA A 58 -3.25 -0.09 -8.73
C ALA A 58 -2.60 -1.21 -9.57
N ALA A 59 -2.89 -1.27 -10.87
CA ALA A 59 -2.23 -2.22 -11.78
C ALA A 59 -0.73 -1.95 -11.93
N GLN A 60 -0.32 -0.69 -12.01
CA GLN A 60 1.10 -0.33 -12.07
C GLN A 60 1.84 -0.66 -10.77
N ASP A 61 1.22 -0.37 -9.63
CA ASP A 61 1.78 -0.68 -8.30
C ASP A 61 1.95 -2.19 -8.15
N THR A 62 0.95 -2.98 -8.55
CA THR A 62 1.02 -4.45 -8.55
C THR A 62 2.19 -4.95 -9.42
N VAL A 63 2.40 -4.37 -10.61
CA VAL A 63 3.53 -4.74 -11.47
C VAL A 63 4.86 -4.36 -10.80
N LEU A 64 4.95 -3.18 -10.20
CA LEU A 64 6.17 -2.74 -9.51
C LEU A 64 6.52 -3.66 -8.33
N GLU A 65 5.53 -4.00 -7.49
CA GLU A 65 5.68 -4.94 -6.38
C GLU A 65 6.20 -6.29 -6.87
N HIS A 66 5.57 -6.88 -7.88
CA HIS A 66 6.03 -8.15 -8.44
C HIS A 66 7.41 -8.05 -9.09
N LEU A 67 7.78 -6.92 -9.72
CA LEU A 67 9.15 -6.74 -10.24
C LEU A 67 10.19 -6.76 -9.11
N VAL A 68 9.87 -6.18 -7.95
CA VAL A 68 10.72 -6.21 -6.75
C VAL A 68 10.85 -7.65 -6.23
N GLU A 69 9.75 -8.39 -6.12
CA GLU A 69 9.78 -9.79 -5.73
C GLU A 69 10.62 -10.65 -6.67
N LEU A 70 10.56 -10.39 -7.98
CA LEU A 70 11.39 -11.08 -8.97
C LEU A 70 12.88 -10.72 -8.88
N MET A 71 13.21 -9.50 -8.45
CA MET A 71 14.60 -9.12 -8.16
C MET A 71 15.11 -9.83 -6.91
N ASP A 72 14.30 -9.89 -5.85
CA ASP A 72 14.66 -10.56 -4.59
C ASP A 72 14.82 -12.07 -4.77
N ALA A 73 13.99 -12.69 -5.62
CA ALA A 73 14.10 -14.09 -6.03
C ALA A 73 15.25 -14.37 -7.02
N GLY A 74 16.01 -13.33 -7.43
CA GLY A 74 17.12 -13.49 -8.37
C GLY A 74 16.69 -13.93 -9.78
N PHE A 75 15.44 -13.67 -10.16
CA PHE A 75 14.92 -13.98 -11.50
C PHE A 75 15.33 -12.91 -12.53
N LEU A 76 15.37 -11.66 -12.10
CA LEU A 76 15.77 -10.52 -12.93
C LEU A 76 16.62 -9.51 -12.17
N THR A 77 17.23 -8.58 -12.90
CA THR A 77 17.92 -7.40 -12.36
C THR A 77 17.63 -6.19 -13.24
N THR A 78 18.08 -5.01 -12.84
CA THR A 78 17.96 -3.79 -13.64
C THR A 78 19.33 -3.23 -14.03
N TYR A 79 19.35 -2.44 -15.10
CA TYR A 79 20.52 -1.70 -15.54
C TYR A 79 20.12 -0.38 -16.19
N VAL A 80 21.03 0.59 -16.18
CA VAL A 80 20.82 1.88 -16.83
C VAL A 80 21.58 1.92 -18.15
N ALA A 81 20.87 2.27 -19.22
CA ALA A 81 21.45 2.49 -20.54
C ALA A 81 20.69 3.60 -21.27
N GLY A 82 21.42 4.54 -21.86
CA GLY A 82 20.81 5.67 -22.58
C GLY A 82 19.96 6.60 -21.71
N GLY A 83 20.24 6.67 -20.40
CA GLY A 83 19.48 7.51 -19.46
C GLY A 83 18.13 6.92 -19.01
N ALA A 84 17.82 5.69 -19.39
CA ALA A 84 16.62 4.97 -18.95
C ALA A 84 17.00 3.69 -18.19
N GLU A 85 16.09 3.22 -17.33
CA GLU A 85 16.21 1.94 -16.64
C GLU A 85 15.63 0.79 -17.47
N TRP A 86 16.33 -0.33 -17.48
CA TRP A 86 16.04 -1.52 -18.26
C TRP A 86 16.02 -2.74 -17.36
N LEU A 87 15.15 -3.68 -17.70
CA LEU A 87 15.09 -5.01 -17.12
C LEU A 87 16.07 -5.94 -17.84
N LEU A 88 16.69 -6.84 -17.08
CA LEU A 88 17.52 -7.94 -17.55
C LEU A 88 17.14 -9.22 -16.82
N LEU A 89 16.58 -10.18 -17.55
CA LEU A 89 16.34 -11.52 -17.00
C LEU A 89 17.69 -12.23 -16.78
N LEU A 90 17.84 -12.83 -15.61
CA LEU A 90 19.03 -13.63 -15.27
C LEU A 90 18.94 -15.04 -15.87
N HIS A 91 17.71 -15.47 -16.16
CA HIS A 91 17.39 -16.77 -16.74
C HIS A 91 16.46 -16.61 -17.97
N PRO A 92 16.92 -16.01 -19.09
CA PRO A 92 16.11 -15.90 -20.29
C PRO A 92 15.88 -17.27 -20.97
N LEU A 93 14.74 -17.42 -21.64
CA LEU A 93 14.43 -18.64 -22.38
C LEU A 93 15.44 -18.88 -23.51
N ARG A 94 15.81 -20.14 -23.71
CA ARG A 94 16.64 -20.54 -24.85
C ARG A 94 15.81 -20.49 -26.13
N VAL A 95 16.11 -19.51 -26.98
CA VAL A 95 15.49 -19.34 -28.30
C VAL A 95 16.53 -19.39 -29.42
N ASP A 96 16.11 -19.77 -30.62
CA ASP A 96 17.00 -19.75 -31.79
C ASP A 96 17.26 -18.30 -32.21
N MET A 97 18.54 -17.90 -32.20
CA MET A 97 18.97 -16.53 -32.47
C MET A 97 19.20 -16.25 -33.95
N ARG A 98 19.09 -17.25 -34.83
CA ARG A 98 19.37 -17.09 -36.27
C ARG A 98 18.42 -16.07 -36.90
N GLY A 99 18.98 -14.97 -37.41
CA GLY A 99 18.24 -13.91 -38.09
C GLY A 99 17.50 -12.94 -37.17
N VAL A 100 17.61 -13.09 -35.85
CA VAL A 100 17.03 -12.16 -34.87
C VAL A 100 17.80 -10.83 -34.90
N ARG A 101 17.07 -9.71 -34.96
CA ARG A 101 17.63 -8.37 -34.76
C ARG A 101 17.28 -7.90 -33.35
N ILE A 102 18.31 -7.54 -32.59
CA ILE A 102 18.16 -6.99 -31.24
C ILE A 102 18.48 -5.51 -31.30
N SER A 103 17.54 -4.68 -30.85
CA SER A 103 17.68 -3.22 -30.77
C SER A 103 17.70 -2.69 -29.34
N THR A 104 17.55 -3.56 -28.35
CA THR A 104 17.69 -3.19 -26.94
C THR A 104 19.16 -2.84 -26.65
N PRO A 105 19.40 -1.83 -25.80
CA PRO A 105 20.75 -1.45 -25.46
C PRO A 105 21.44 -2.55 -24.65
N GLU A 106 22.72 -2.77 -24.95
CA GLU A 106 23.58 -3.64 -24.17
C GLU A 106 23.68 -3.11 -22.73
N PRO A 107 23.60 -3.97 -21.70
CA PRO A 107 24.00 -3.56 -20.37
C PRO A 107 25.45 -3.06 -20.44
N PRO A 108 25.80 -1.99 -19.72
CA PRO A 108 27.14 -1.42 -19.78
C PRO A 108 28.19 -2.51 -19.54
N ALA A 109 29.12 -2.65 -20.49
CA ALA A 109 30.17 -3.65 -20.42
C ALA A 109 30.86 -3.53 -19.07
N ARG A 110 30.97 -4.66 -18.36
CA ARG A 110 31.81 -4.76 -17.16
C ARG A 110 33.28 -4.72 -17.60
N ASP A 111 33.74 -3.57 -18.08
CA ASP A 111 35.15 -3.31 -18.26
C ASP A 111 35.79 -3.33 -16.86
N ARG A 112 36.46 -4.46 -16.58
CA ARG A 112 37.15 -4.87 -15.34
C ARG A 112 36.32 -5.75 -14.40
N PRO A 113 36.93 -6.79 -13.78
CA PRO A 113 36.30 -7.53 -12.71
C PRO A 113 36.09 -6.56 -11.54
N TRP A 114 34.84 -6.14 -11.33
CA TRP A 114 34.41 -5.30 -10.22
C TRP A 114 35.20 -3.98 -10.04
N THR A 115 34.73 -2.92 -10.70
CA THR A 115 34.56 -1.64 -10.00
C THR A 115 33.13 -1.54 -9.53
N SER A 116 32.79 -2.40 -8.56
CA SER A 116 31.92 -1.97 -7.48
C SER A 116 32.50 -0.67 -6.93
N VAL A 117 31.65 0.33 -6.69
CA VAL A 117 31.91 1.36 -5.68
C VAL A 117 31.95 0.62 -4.34
N ALA A 118 33.04 -0.10 -4.10
CA ALA A 118 33.36 -0.80 -2.88
C ALA A 118 34.72 -0.30 -2.45
N VAL A 119 34.65 0.56 -1.43
CA VAL A 119 35.71 0.90 -0.51
C VAL A 119 36.66 -0.28 -0.31
N GLY A 120 37.95 0.00 -0.51
CA GLY A 120 38.96 -0.97 -0.85
C GLY A 120 39.21 -2.08 0.17
N ARG A 121 39.83 -3.13 -0.35
CA ARG A 121 40.49 -4.20 0.39
C ARG A 121 41.76 -3.66 1.06
N GLY A 122 41.60 -2.75 2.01
CA GLY A 122 42.56 -2.56 3.09
C GLY A 122 42.22 -3.55 4.19
N SER A 123 43.25 -4.27 4.69
CA SER A 123 43.34 -5.06 5.94
C SER A 123 42.06 -5.25 6.75
N ALA A 124 41.77 -6.43 7.30
CA ALA A 124 40.55 -6.72 8.08
C ALA A 124 40.10 -5.59 9.06
N GLY A 125 41.02 -4.80 9.63
CA GLY A 125 40.70 -3.61 10.44
C GLY A 125 40.20 -2.35 9.69
N GLY A 126 40.47 -2.20 8.39
CA GLY A 126 40.02 -1.11 7.54
C GLY A 126 38.57 -1.26 7.06
N ARG A 127 38.13 -2.49 6.75
CA ARG A 127 36.72 -2.78 6.41
C ARG A 127 35.81 -2.57 7.62
N GLU A 128 36.29 -2.91 8.81
CA GLU A 128 35.57 -2.68 10.06
C GLU A 128 35.47 -1.18 10.40
N ARG A 129 36.58 -0.43 10.29
CA ARG A 129 36.57 1.04 10.44
C ARG A 129 35.74 1.76 9.38
N ALA A 130 35.67 1.24 8.15
CA ALA A 130 34.80 1.78 7.11
C ALA A 130 33.32 1.52 7.41
N ARG A 131 32.98 0.31 7.89
CA ARG A 131 31.62 -0.02 8.37
C ARG A 131 31.23 0.82 9.57
N GLU A 132 32.14 1.06 10.49
CA GLU A 132 31.91 1.91 11.67
C GLU A 132 31.65 3.36 11.27
N ARG A 133 32.42 3.91 10.31
CA ARG A 133 32.18 5.25 9.75
C ARG A 133 30.87 5.34 8.98
N ALA A 134 30.52 4.33 8.19
CA ALA A 134 29.23 4.27 7.51
C ALA A 134 28.07 4.21 8.51
N ARG A 135 28.17 3.39 9.56
CA ARG A 135 27.19 3.35 10.65
C ARG A 135 27.13 4.66 11.44
N ALA A 136 28.23 5.39 11.57
CA ALA A 136 28.23 6.70 12.22
C ALA A 136 27.56 7.75 11.33
N GLN A 137 27.80 7.70 10.02
CA GLN A 137 27.16 8.60 9.06
C GLN A 137 25.65 8.36 8.97
N VAL A 138 25.22 7.11 8.87
CA VAL A 138 23.78 6.74 8.90
C VAL A 138 23.14 7.21 10.21
N ARG A 139 23.78 6.98 11.36
CA ARG A 139 23.27 7.49 12.64
C ARG A 139 23.19 9.02 12.70
N ALA A 140 24.10 9.75 12.05
CA ALA A 140 24.06 11.20 11.98
C ALA A 140 22.94 11.69 11.04
N GLU A 141 22.73 11.02 9.91
CA GLU A 141 21.63 11.30 8.98
C GLU A 141 20.26 10.95 9.57
N ASP A 142 20.19 9.88 10.37
CA ASP A 142 18.98 9.50 11.09
C ASP A 142 18.70 10.47 12.25
N ALA A 143 19.73 10.91 12.98
CA ALA A 143 19.57 11.96 14.00
C ALA A 143 19.14 13.30 13.38
N ALA A 144 19.61 13.63 12.17
CA ALA A 144 19.18 14.82 11.44
C ALA A 144 17.76 14.71 10.87
N ARG A 145 17.22 13.49 10.71
CA ARG A 145 15.85 13.21 10.29
C ARG A 145 14.92 12.83 11.43
N ALA A 146 15.40 12.77 12.68
CA ALA A 146 14.60 12.34 13.82
C ALA A 146 13.34 13.22 13.95
N ASP A 147 13.49 14.54 13.84
CA ASP A 147 12.37 15.49 13.91
C ASP A 147 11.33 15.28 12.78
N ALA A 148 11.76 14.82 11.59
CA ALA A 148 10.88 14.53 10.48
C ALA A 148 10.10 13.22 10.67
N TRP A 149 10.70 12.23 11.33
CA TRP A 149 10.01 10.98 11.69
C TRP A 149 9.10 11.13 12.91
N ASP A 150 9.45 12.00 13.86
CA ASP A 150 8.61 12.33 15.01
C ASP A 150 7.32 13.04 14.55
N ALA A 151 7.40 13.92 13.54
CA ALA A 151 6.22 14.55 12.93
C ALA A 151 5.28 13.54 12.25
N VAL A 152 5.85 12.55 11.53
CA VAL A 152 5.06 11.48 10.88
C VAL A 152 4.42 10.54 11.91
N THR A 153 5.05 10.38 13.08
CA THR A 153 4.52 9.53 14.15
C THR A 153 3.39 10.23 14.89
N GLN A 154 3.50 11.55 15.12
CA GLN A 154 2.44 12.37 15.71
C GLN A 154 1.17 12.44 14.83
N ASP A 155 1.32 12.53 13.50
CA ASP A 155 0.18 12.52 12.57
C ASP A 155 -0.57 11.17 12.51
N ARG A 156 0.00 10.10 13.09
CA ARG A 156 -0.54 8.75 13.03
C ARG A 156 -1.26 8.33 14.32
N GLU A 157 -1.05 9.03 15.41
CA GLU A 157 -1.83 8.87 16.65
C GLU A 157 -3.16 9.61 16.53
N GLU A 158 -4.01 9.17 15.60
CA GLU A 158 -5.43 9.51 15.67
C GLU A 158 -5.97 8.76 16.89
N GLU A 159 -6.18 9.47 18.01
CA GLU A 159 -6.79 8.91 19.20
C GLU A 159 -8.03 8.12 18.80
N PRO A 160 -8.18 6.85 19.20
CA PRO A 160 -9.34 6.06 18.83
C PRO A 160 -10.57 6.73 19.41
N VAL A 161 -11.30 7.46 18.55
CA VAL A 161 -12.56 8.09 18.93
C VAL A 161 -13.53 6.98 19.26
N LEU A 162 -13.81 6.83 20.56
CA LEU A 162 -14.85 5.93 21.03
C LEU A 162 -16.16 6.32 20.33
N PRO A 163 -16.88 5.37 19.71
CA PRO A 163 -18.14 5.68 19.08
C PRO A 163 -19.09 6.26 20.13
N GLU A 164 -19.78 7.34 19.76
CA GLU A 164 -20.75 7.97 20.65
C GLU A 164 -21.82 6.96 21.08
N ARG A 165 -22.14 6.99 22.37
CA ARG A 165 -23.14 6.10 22.96
C ARG A 165 -24.49 6.36 22.26
N PRO A 166 -25.12 5.33 21.65
CA PRO A 166 -26.39 5.52 20.96
C PRO A 166 -27.47 6.09 21.90
N LEU A 167 -28.08 7.20 21.51
CA LEU A 167 -29.14 7.90 22.29
C LEU A 167 -30.30 7.00 22.72
N ILE A 168 -30.53 5.89 22.00
CA ILE A 168 -31.56 4.91 22.33
C ILE A 168 -31.34 4.21 23.68
N LEU A 169 -30.09 4.11 24.15
CA LEU A 169 -29.76 3.51 25.43
C LEU A 169 -30.15 4.38 26.62
N ASP A 170 -30.26 5.69 26.41
CA ASP A 170 -30.63 6.68 27.42
C ASP A 170 -32.08 7.16 27.25
N ALA A 171 -32.76 6.66 26.22
CA ALA A 171 -34.16 6.97 25.95
C ALA A 171 -35.06 6.39 27.04
N PRO A 172 -36.16 7.09 27.41
CA PRO A 172 -37.18 6.53 28.28
C PRO A 172 -37.71 5.17 27.79
N PRO A 173 -38.20 4.31 28.69
CA PRO A 173 -38.71 2.99 28.30
C PRO A 173 -39.89 3.14 27.32
N MET A 174 -39.94 2.21 26.35
CA MET A 174 -40.96 2.23 25.29
C MET A 174 -42.37 1.91 25.81
N PHE A 175 -42.47 1.31 26.99
CA PHE A 175 -43.71 0.85 27.60
C PHE A 175 -43.82 1.35 29.04
N CYS A 176 -45.04 1.42 29.58
CA CYS A 176 -45.26 1.82 30.97
C CYS A 176 -44.90 0.69 31.96
N ASP A 177 -44.47 1.09 33.16
CA ASP A 177 -44.04 0.17 34.22
C ASP A 177 -45.15 -0.80 34.65
N ASP A 178 -46.42 -0.35 34.66
CA ASP A 178 -47.57 -1.16 35.04
C ASP A 178 -47.76 -2.42 34.17
N HIS A 179 -47.32 -2.36 32.91
CA HIS A 179 -47.47 -3.46 31.97
C HIS A 179 -46.14 -4.13 31.62
N MET A 180 -45.00 -3.47 31.88
CA MET A 180 -43.66 -4.00 31.59
C MET A 180 -42.59 -3.49 32.57
N PRO A 181 -42.56 -4.00 33.81
CA PRO A 181 -41.58 -3.56 34.82
C PRO A 181 -40.11 -3.89 34.46
N HIS A 182 -39.88 -4.75 33.46
CA HIS A 182 -38.53 -5.17 33.00
C HIS A 182 -38.36 -5.15 31.46
N GLY A 183 -39.14 -4.35 30.73
CA GLY A 183 -38.83 -3.97 29.34
C GLY A 183 -39.06 -5.01 28.21
N ALA A 184 -39.48 -6.24 28.49
CA ALA A 184 -39.75 -7.27 27.47
C ALA A 184 -41.15 -7.88 27.61
N GLY A 185 -42.20 -7.18 27.18
CA GLY A 185 -43.59 -7.61 27.41
C GLY A 185 -44.30 -8.17 26.18
N LYS A 186 -45.27 -9.05 26.48
CA LYS A 186 -46.01 -9.89 25.53
C LYS A 186 -47.40 -9.35 25.15
N THR A 187 -47.85 -8.25 25.76
CA THR A 187 -49.21 -7.71 25.60
C THR A 187 -49.21 -6.26 25.08
N LYS A 188 -50.11 -5.96 24.13
CA LYS A 188 -50.28 -4.61 23.56
C LYS A 188 -51.18 -3.79 24.49
N CYS A 189 -50.64 -2.77 25.16
CA CYS A 189 -51.41 -1.90 26.04
C CYS A 189 -51.79 -0.58 25.34
N GLY A 190 -53.04 -0.13 25.49
CA GLY A 190 -53.56 1.11 24.91
C GLY A 190 -52.90 2.39 25.46
N PRO A 191 -52.72 2.54 26.79
CA PRO A 191 -52.00 3.66 27.42
C PRO A 191 -50.49 3.72 27.11
N CYS A 192 -49.91 2.63 26.62
CA CYS A 192 -48.50 2.55 26.25
C CYS A 192 -48.17 3.40 25.01
N ARG A 193 -49.20 3.85 24.26
CA ARG A 193 -49.06 4.86 23.22
C ARG A 193 -48.44 6.15 23.78
N ASP A 194 -48.81 6.56 24.99
CA ASP A 194 -48.33 7.82 25.56
C ASP A 194 -46.86 7.71 26.01
N ALA A 195 -46.45 6.54 26.53
CA ALA A 195 -45.05 6.27 26.84
C ALA A 195 -44.18 6.28 25.57
N ARG A 196 -44.67 5.67 24.49
CA ARG A 196 -44.02 5.69 23.19
C ARG A 196 -43.93 7.10 22.60
N LEU A 197 -45.00 7.88 22.65
CA LEU A 197 -45.02 9.26 22.17
C LEU A 197 -44.01 10.13 22.94
N LYS A 198 -43.95 10.00 24.28
CA LYS A 198 -42.96 10.69 25.13
C LYS A 198 -41.52 10.31 24.78
N ARG A 199 -41.28 9.03 24.51
CA ARG A 199 -39.96 8.53 24.09
C ARG A 199 -39.56 9.08 22.72
N ASP A 200 -40.48 9.06 21.76
CA ASP A 200 -40.24 9.53 20.40
C ASP A 200 -40.02 11.06 20.38
N GLU A 201 -40.78 11.81 21.17
CA GLU A 201 -40.58 13.24 21.40
C GLU A 201 -39.21 13.52 22.03
N TRP A 202 -38.82 12.75 23.05
CA TRP A 202 -37.51 12.88 23.70
C TRP A 202 -36.36 12.64 22.73
N LEU A 203 -36.43 11.59 21.91
CA LEU A 203 -35.41 11.28 20.90
C LEU A 203 -35.31 12.40 19.86
N THR A 204 -36.46 12.88 19.37
CA THR A 204 -36.51 13.96 18.38
C THR A 204 -35.88 15.24 18.92
N ARG A 205 -36.16 15.58 20.18
CA ARG A 205 -35.58 16.75 20.84
C ARG A 205 -34.07 16.61 21.02
N ARG A 206 -33.56 15.45 21.46
CA ARG A 206 -32.12 15.23 21.63
C ARG A 206 -31.35 15.34 20.32
N VAL A 207 -31.86 14.74 19.25
CA VAL A 207 -31.26 14.83 17.91
C VAL A 207 -31.26 16.29 17.42
N TYR A 208 -32.30 17.05 17.73
CA TYR A 208 -32.36 18.47 17.36
C TYR A 208 -31.37 19.33 18.17
N GLU A 209 -31.27 19.10 19.48
CA GLU A 209 -30.28 19.76 20.34
C GLU A 209 -28.85 19.50 19.86
N GLU A 210 -28.50 18.26 19.55
CA GLU A 210 -27.17 17.89 19.05
C GLU A 210 -26.85 18.58 17.71
N LYS A 211 -27.82 18.62 16.79
CA LYS A 211 -27.69 19.36 15.52
C LYS A 211 -27.48 20.86 15.73
N LEU A 212 -28.14 21.44 16.73
CA LEU A 212 -27.93 22.85 17.08
C LEU A 212 -26.54 23.07 17.68
N THR A 213 -26.07 22.20 18.57
CA THR A 213 -24.72 22.27 19.14
C THR A 213 -23.68 22.25 18.04
N VAL A 214 -23.73 21.27 17.14
CA VAL A 214 -22.82 21.18 15.98
C VAL A 214 -22.93 22.42 15.08
N HIS A 215 -24.14 22.96 14.89
CA HIS A 215 -24.33 24.19 14.11
C HIS A 215 -23.63 25.38 14.76
N PHE A 216 -23.78 25.58 16.07
CA PHE A 216 -23.16 26.70 16.79
C PHE A 216 -21.64 26.53 16.94
N GLU A 217 -21.14 25.32 17.14
CA GLU A 217 -19.70 25.02 17.13
C GLU A 217 -19.05 25.33 15.78
N ARG A 218 -19.75 25.02 14.67
CA ARG A 218 -19.25 25.28 13.31
C ARG A 218 -19.45 26.73 12.87
N ALA A 219 -20.51 27.38 13.34
CA ALA A 219 -20.79 28.77 12.99
C ALA A 219 -19.84 29.75 13.70
N GLY A 220 -19.22 29.34 14.81
CA GLY A 220 -18.43 30.22 15.67
C GLY A 220 -19.34 31.22 16.38
N THR A 221 -19.14 31.43 17.69
CA THR A 221 -19.84 32.47 18.43
C THR A 221 -19.45 33.85 17.89
N PRO A 222 -20.40 34.73 17.49
CA PRO A 222 -20.08 36.10 17.08
C PRO A 222 -19.56 37.00 18.22
N ASP A 223 -19.60 36.53 19.47
CA ASP A 223 -19.35 37.34 20.67
C ASP A 223 -18.05 36.97 21.39
N GLU A 224 -16.94 36.96 20.65
CA GLU A 224 -15.61 37.20 21.22
C GLU A 224 -14.92 38.33 20.43
N GLU A 225 -15.53 39.53 20.44
CA GLU A 225 -14.77 40.75 20.15
C GLU A 225 -13.78 40.98 21.30
N PRO A 226 -12.46 41.06 21.00
CA PRO A 226 -11.46 41.32 22.02
C PRO A 226 -11.51 42.82 22.37
N TRP A 227 -11.94 43.12 23.59
CA TRP A 227 -11.58 44.37 24.26
C TRP A 227 -10.51 44.09 25.32
#